data_AF-A0A9Q8WKY8-F1
#
_entry.id   AF-A0A9Q8WKY8-F1
#
_cell.length_a   1.000
_cell.length_b   1.000
_cell.length_c   1.000
_cell.angle_alpha   90.00
_cell.angle_beta   90.00
_cell.angle_gamma   90.00
#
_symmetry.space_group_name_H-M   'P 1'
#
loop_
_entity.id
_entity.type
_entity.pdbx_description
1 polymer ?
#
loop_
_entity_poly.entity_id
_entity_poly.type
_entity_poly.pdbx_seq_one_letter_code
_entity_poly.pdbx_strand_id
1 'polypeptide(L)'
;MGSVKQLFCGSPPEFCPAIAISSLNFGILPPSPIDSRRNCDTLRTISAFSRRTRRTRKMGVTNKKTLTKTRRKTRDVDQIKADLRSPRHLQRFTGLKAKEDLPGLGQHYCIECAKWFETEVSLVGHRKGKPHKRRVKQLKEEPYTQKEAEAVVGIRTDDKGPNKGGPEKALDQEIEMET
;
A
#
# COMPACT_ATOMS: atom_id res chain seq x y z
N MET A 1 -37.10 -40.57 18.31
CA MET A 1 -38.25 -40.77 17.39
C MET A 1 -38.80 -39.40 17.03
N GLY A 2 -38.95 -39.10 15.74
CA GLY A 2 -39.60 -37.85 15.29
C GLY A 2 -38.78 -37.03 14.30
N SER A 3 -38.56 -37.60 13.11
CA SER A 3 -38.06 -36.92 11.93
C SER A 3 -39.14 -35.95 11.42
N VAL A 4 -38.78 -34.67 11.17
CA VAL A 4 -39.61 -33.76 10.38
C VAL A 4 -38.85 -33.37 9.13
N LYS A 5 -39.23 -34.05 8.05
CA LYS A 5 -38.99 -33.68 6.65
C LYS A 5 -39.69 -32.35 6.36
N GLN A 6 -39.06 -31.47 5.59
CA GLN A 6 -39.54 -31.13 4.25
C GLN A 6 -38.59 -30.15 3.54
N LEU A 7 -37.98 -30.70 2.49
CA LEU A 7 -37.44 -29.99 1.33
C LEU A 7 -38.62 -29.41 0.55
N PHE A 8 -38.56 -28.14 0.14
CA PHE A 8 -39.15 -27.74 -1.14
C PHE A 8 -38.37 -26.55 -1.72
N CYS A 9 -37.70 -26.86 -2.82
CA CYS A 9 -37.14 -25.96 -3.81
C CYS A 9 -38.28 -25.29 -4.59
N GLY A 10 -38.13 -23.99 -4.87
CA GLY A 10 -39.04 -23.19 -5.68
C GLY A 10 -38.29 -22.49 -6.82
N SER A 11 -38.63 -22.89 -8.03
CA SER A 11 -38.05 -22.66 -9.35
C SER A 11 -37.84 -21.21 -9.81
N PRO A 12 -36.82 -20.97 -10.68
CA PRO A 12 -36.74 -19.80 -11.55
C PRO A 12 -37.49 -20.02 -12.91
N PRO A 13 -38.01 -18.96 -13.56
CA PRO A 13 -38.68 -19.08 -14.85
C PRO A 13 -37.71 -19.13 -16.05
N GLU A 14 -37.59 -20.33 -16.60
CA GLU A 14 -37.70 -20.74 -18.01
C GLU A 14 -38.08 -19.70 -19.11
N PHE A 15 -37.37 -19.82 -20.25
CA PHE A 15 -37.72 -19.53 -21.66
C PHE A 15 -37.52 -18.12 -22.28
N CYS A 16 -36.45 -18.02 -23.09
CA CYS A 16 -36.35 -17.11 -24.24
C CYS A 16 -36.21 -17.95 -25.54
N PRO A 17 -37.12 -17.82 -26.54
CA PRO A 17 -37.01 -18.56 -27.79
C PRO A 17 -36.03 -17.94 -28.78
N ALA A 18 -35.34 -18.84 -29.48
CA ALA A 18 -34.45 -18.58 -30.60
C ALA A 18 -35.17 -17.90 -31.77
N ILE A 19 -34.56 -16.84 -32.31
CA ILE A 19 -34.89 -16.30 -33.64
C ILE A 19 -33.79 -16.74 -34.59
N ALA A 20 -34.17 -17.65 -35.50
CA ALA A 20 -33.42 -18.05 -36.65
C ALA A 20 -33.39 -16.92 -37.69
N ILE A 21 -32.21 -16.41 -38.03
CA ILE A 21 -32.03 -15.58 -39.21
C ILE A 21 -31.51 -16.49 -40.32
N SER A 22 -32.38 -16.71 -41.29
CA SER A 22 -32.17 -17.44 -42.53
C SER A 22 -31.06 -16.82 -43.38
N SER A 23 -30.18 -17.72 -43.80
CA SER A 23 -29.24 -17.65 -44.91
C SER A 23 -29.79 -17.00 -46.18
N LEU A 24 -29.10 -15.95 -46.67
CA LEU A 24 -29.01 -15.64 -48.09
C LEU A 24 -27.53 -15.59 -48.49
N ASN A 25 -27.16 -16.59 -49.27
CA ASN A 25 -25.91 -16.70 -50.00
C ASN A 25 -25.87 -15.67 -51.13
N PHE A 26 -24.79 -14.90 -51.23
CA PHE A 26 -24.34 -14.32 -52.50
C PHE A 26 -22.84 -14.66 -52.66
N GLY A 27 -22.54 -15.54 -53.62
CA GLY A 27 -21.17 -15.90 -54.00
C GLY A 27 -20.47 -14.77 -54.77
N ILE A 28 -19.15 -14.57 -54.56
CA ILE A 28 -18.02 -15.02 -55.41
C ILE A 28 -17.98 -14.26 -56.76
N LEU A 29 -16.99 -13.40 -57.07
CA LEU A 29 -15.63 -13.77 -57.54
C LEU A 29 -14.58 -12.61 -57.47
N PRO A 30 -13.28 -12.92 -57.35
CA PRO A 30 -12.10 -12.01 -57.40
C PRO A 30 -11.46 -11.90 -58.82
N PRO A 31 -10.48 -10.99 -59.09
CA PRO A 31 -9.05 -11.35 -58.91
C PRO A 31 -8.06 -10.19 -58.56
N SER A 32 -6.89 -10.62 -58.04
CA SER A 32 -5.57 -9.99 -57.79
C SER A 32 -4.91 -9.33 -59.03
N PRO A 33 -3.66 -8.75 -59.08
CA PRO A 33 -2.49 -8.90 -58.19
C PRO A 33 -1.46 -7.71 -58.03
N ILE A 34 -0.52 -7.87 -57.08
CA ILE A 34 0.93 -7.48 -57.05
C ILE A 34 1.36 -6.03 -57.40
N ASP A 35 1.95 -5.31 -56.43
CA ASP A 35 3.37 -4.88 -56.45
C ASP A 35 3.76 -4.31 -55.07
N SER A 36 4.52 -5.04 -54.25
CA SER A 36 5.97 -5.21 -54.26
C SER A 36 6.76 -3.93 -53.92
N ARG A 37 7.70 -4.14 -52.99
CA ARG A 37 8.46 -3.12 -52.26
C ARG A 37 9.45 -2.38 -53.17
N ARG A 38 9.63 -1.08 -52.89
CA ARG A 38 10.86 -0.20 -53.00
C ARG A 38 10.42 1.16 -53.57
N ASN A 39 10.54 2.28 -52.87
CA ASN A 39 11.77 2.80 -52.28
C ASN A 39 11.54 3.55 -50.97
N CYS A 40 12.45 3.30 -50.03
CA CYS A 40 12.81 4.19 -48.94
C CYS A 40 13.32 5.53 -49.49
N ASP A 41 13.27 6.54 -48.62
CA ASP A 41 13.98 7.81 -48.74
C ASP A 41 13.51 8.76 -49.84
N THR A 42 12.51 9.58 -49.51
CA THR A 42 12.54 11.01 -49.88
C THR A 42 11.67 11.83 -48.93
N LEU A 43 12.35 12.73 -48.18
CA LEU A 43 11.83 14.02 -47.72
C LEU A 43 10.68 13.95 -46.70
N ARG A 44 10.96 13.71 -45.41
CA ARG A 44 11.40 14.78 -44.47
C ARG A 44 10.86 16.16 -44.82
N THR A 45 9.56 16.38 -44.62
CA THR A 45 8.97 17.65 -44.13
C THR A 45 7.46 17.47 -44.08
N ILE A 46 6.92 17.15 -42.90
CA ILE A 46 5.63 17.59 -42.35
C ILE A 46 5.54 16.99 -40.93
N SER A 47 5.32 17.85 -39.93
CA SER A 47 5.00 17.54 -38.53
C SER A 47 6.12 17.06 -37.58
N ALA A 48 7.22 17.82 -37.49
CA ALA A 48 8.03 17.85 -36.26
C ALA A 48 7.30 18.60 -35.11
N PHE A 49 6.03 18.24 -34.84
CA PHE A 49 5.11 18.90 -33.90
C PHE A 49 4.57 17.99 -32.79
N SER A 50 5.21 16.84 -32.48
CA SER A 50 4.80 16.04 -31.31
C SER A 50 5.90 15.49 -30.40
N ARG A 51 7.16 15.93 -30.58
CA ARG A 51 8.25 15.56 -29.65
C ARG A 51 8.76 16.74 -28.81
N ARG A 52 7.83 17.61 -28.39
CA ARG A 52 8.08 18.68 -27.41
C ARG A 52 7.11 18.63 -26.22
N THR A 53 6.86 17.45 -25.64
CA THR A 53 6.21 17.35 -24.31
C THR A 53 6.70 16.14 -23.50
N ARG A 54 8.02 15.91 -23.46
CA ARG A 54 8.65 15.25 -22.30
C ARG A 54 9.78 16.10 -21.74
N ARG A 55 9.55 17.42 -21.64
CA ARG A 55 10.02 18.11 -20.44
C ARG A 55 9.21 17.48 -19.31
N THR A 56 9.84 16.63 -18.51
CA THR A 56 9.42 16.37 -17.14
C THR A 56 9.34 17.74 -16.47
N ARG A 57 8.19 18.41 -16.60
CA ARG A 57 7.81 19.45 -15.67
C ARG A 57 7.98 18.76 -14.33
N LYS A 58 8.94 19.26 -13.54
CA LYS A 58 9.06 18.92 -12.13
C LYS A 58 7.75 19.37 -11.50
N MET A 59 6.71 18.53 -11.61
CA MET A 59 5.37 18.87 -11.18
C MET A 59 5.46 19.15 -9.69
N GLY A 60 5.30 20.43 -9.35
CA GLY A 60 5.26 20.95 -7.99
C GLY A 60 6.41 20.49 -7.10
N VAL A 61 7.53 21.24 -7.09
CA VAL A 61 8.36 21.27 -5.87
C VAL A 61 7.48 21.92 -4.80
N THR A 62 6.72 21.11 -4.07
CA THR A 62 5.96 21.57 -2.91
C THR A 62 6.94 22.29 -2.00
N ASN A 63 6.58 23.50 -1.58
CA ASN A 63 7.46 24.35 -0.79
C ASN A 63 7.85 23.60 0.50
N LYS A 64 9.08 23.08 0.55
CA LYS A 64 9.55 22.20 1.64
C LYS A 64 9.35 22.84 3.01
N LYS A 65 9.45 24.19 3.07
CA LYS A 65 9.25 25.00 4.28
C LYS A 65 7.84 24.89 4.87
N THR A 66 6.83 24.47 4.11
CA THR A 66 5.44 24.34 4.61
C THR A 66 5.12 22.94 5.11
N LEU A 67 5.84 21.93 4.63
CA LEU A 67 5.70 20.52 5.00
C LEU A 67 6.40 20.18 6.31
N THR A 68 7.55 20.79 6.58
CA THR A 68 8.32 20.58 7.83
C THR A 68 7.78 21.36 9.03
N LYS A 69 6.65 22.09 8.87
CA LYS A 69 6.05 22.84 9.98
C LYS A 69 5.46 21.91 11.02
N THR A 70 5.67 22.23 12.29
CA THR A 70 5.20 21.47 13.47
C THR A 70 3.71 21.15 13.41
N ARG A 71 2.87 22.11 12.96
CA ARG A 71 1.41 21.93 12.85
C ARG A 71 0.95 20.80 11.90
N ARG A 72 1.82 20.29 11.02
CA ARG A 72 1.52 19.20 10.07
C ARG A 72 2.41 17.98 10.26
N LYS A 73 3.09 17.90 11.40
CA LYS A 73 4.04 16.83 11.68
C LYS A 73 3.28 15.50 11.83
N THR A 74 3.68 14.51 11.04
CA THR A 74 3.20 13.13 11.17
C THR A 74 3.98 12.39 12.25
N ARG A 75 3.48 11.23 12.67
CA ARG A 75 4.20 10.35 13.60
C ARG A 75 5.56 9.96 13.04
N ASP A 76 6.58 9.98 13.89
CA ASP A 76 7.97 9.68 13.53
C ASP A 76 8.22 8.16 13.51
N VAL A 77 9.27 7.72 12.81
CA VAL A 77 9.55 6.29 12.54
C VAL A 77 10.00 5.54 13.80
N ASP A 78 10.73 6.22 14.67
CA ASP A 78 11.15 5.75 16.00
C ASP A 78 9.94 5.47 16.93
N GLN A 79 8.95 6.38 16.93
CA GLN A 79 7.71 6.20 17.70
C GLN A 79 6.92 4.97 17.21
N ILE A 80 6.86 4.78 15.89
CA ILE A 80 6.17 3.62 15.28
C ILE A 80 6.92 2.32 15.61
N LYS A 81 8.26 2.34 15.66
CA LYS A 81 9.06 1.19 16.08
C LYS A 81 8.78 0.82 17.54
N ALA A 82 8.59 1.81 18.42
CA ALA A 82 8.15 1.59 19.81
C ALA A 82 6.72 1.03 19.91
N ASP A 83 5.80 1.45 19.03
CA ASP A 83 4.45 0.87 18.91
C ASP A 83 4.50 -0.61 18.51
N LEU A 84 5.38 -0.97 17.57
CA LEU A 84 5.57 -2.36 17.13
C LEU A 84 6.19 -3.23 18.23
N ARG A 85 7.09 -2.68 19.04
CA ARG A 85 7.71 -3.40 20.16
C ARG A 85 6.75 -3.63 21.32
N SER A 86 5.81 -2.72 21.56
CA SER A 86 4.92 -2.78 22.72
C SER A 86 3.45 -2.48 22.38
N PRO A 87 2.54 -3.44 22.56
CA PRO A 87 1.12 -3.21 22.27
C PRO A 87 0.47 -2.18 23.20
N ARG A 88 1.04 -1.98 24.40
CA ARG A 88 0.60 -0.94 25.35
C ARG A 88 0.75 0.47 24.79
N HIS A 89 1.83 0.73 24.04
CA HIS A 89 2.08 2.06 23.47
C HIS A 89 1.08 2.35 22.33
N LEU A 90 0.77 1.34 21.51
CA LEU A 90 -0.27 1.42 20.50
C LEU A 90 -1.63 1.73 21.12
N GLN A 91 -2.05 0.98 22.15
CA GLN A 91 -3.33 1.19 22.83
C GLN A 91 -3.46 2.60 23.40
N ARG A 92 -2.39 3.12 24.03
CA ARG A 92 -2.35 4.50 24.52
C ARG A 92 -2.54 5.48 23.36
N PHE A 93 -1.84 5.29 22.24
CA PHE A 93 -1.97 6.18 21.09
C PHE A 93 -3.37 6.17 20.48
N THR A 94 -3.96 4.99 20.30
CA THR A 94 -5.32 4.86 19.76
C THR A 94 -6.38 5.39 20.73
N GLY A 95 -6.17 5.22 22.04
CA GLY A 95 -7.09 5.71 23.07
C GLY A 95 -7.09 7.23 23.25
N LEU A 96 -5.99 7.92 22.93
CA LEU A 96 -5.92 9.38 22.93
C LEU A 96 -6.77 10.02 21.81
N LYS A 97 -7.24 9.23 20.85
CA LYS A 97 -8.05 9.70 19.72
C LYS A 97 -9.49 9.27 19.91
N ALA A 98 -10.41 10.25 19.94
CA ALA A 98 -11.84 9.98 20.01
C ALA A 98 -12.30 9.33 18.69
N LYS A 99 -13.11 8.27 18.78
CA LYS A 99 -13.54 7.50 17.59
C LYS A 99 -14.34 8.35 16.60
N GLU A 100 -15.09 9.33 17.10
CA GLU A 100 -15.98 10.19 16.30
C GLU A 100 -15.21 11.14 15.36
N ASP A 101 -14.00 11.55 15.75
CA ASP A 101 -13.17 12.47 14.96
C ASP A 101 -12.36 11.75 13.87
N LEU A 102 -12.35 10.41 13.90
CA LEU A 102 -11.50 9.58 13.06
C LEU A 102 -12.28 9.06 11.84
N PRO A 103 -11.62 8.97 10.67
CA PRO A 103 -12.26 8.38 9.50
C PRO A 103 -12.57 6.90 9.77
N GLY A 104 -13.75 6.44 9.35
CA GLY A 104 -14.20 5.07 9.56
C GLY A 104 -14.35 4.68 11.04
N LEU A 105 -14.68 5.63 11.93
CA LEU A 105 -14.83 5.42 13.38
C LEU A 105 -13.59 4.78 14.05
N GLY A 106 -12.42 4.94 13.45
CA GLY A 106 -11.18 4.33 13.92
C GLY A 106 -11.13 2.80 13.79
N GLN A 107 -11.88 2.20 12.87
CA GLN A 107 -11.86 0.75 12.67
C GLN A 107 -10.66 0.28 11.83
N HIS A 108 -10.30 1.05 10.79
CA HIS A 108 -9.28 0.65 9.84
C HIS A 108 -7.99 1.46 10.02
N TYR A 109 -7.04 0.89 10.78
CA TYR A 109 -5.76 1.53 11.08
C TYR A 109 -4.56 0.78 10.48
N CYS A 110 -3.65 1.52 9.85
CA CYS A 110 -2.32 1.01 9.49
C CYS A 110 -1.27 1.52 10.48
N ILE A 111 -0.70 0.58 11.25
CA ILE A 111 0.29 0.85 12.30
C ILE A 111 1.55 1.47 11.71
N GLU A 112 2.08 0.87 10.65
CA GLU A 112 3.35 1.28 10.04
C GLU A 112 3.32 2.69 9.45
N CYS A 113 2.19 3.09 8.85
CA CYS A 113 2.03 4.41 8.24
C CYS A 113 1.38 5.42 9.19
N ALA A 114 0.97 4.99 10.39
CA ALA A 114 0.19 5.76 11.35
C ALA A 114 -1.00 6.52 10.71
N LYS A 115 -1.75 5.84 9.85
CA LYS A 115 -2.86 6.42 9.08
C LYS A 115 -4.15 5.63 9.26
N TRP A 116 -5.24 6.37 9.42
CA TRP A 116 -6.61 5.87 9.49
C TRP A 116 -7.26 5.87 8.10
N PHE A 117 -8.10 4.88 7.85
CA PHE A 117 -8.84 4.69 6.61
C PHE A 117 -10.34 4.53 6.89
N GLU A 118 -11.16 4.83 5.89
CA GLU A 118 -12.62 4.77 6.00
C GLU A 118 -13.16 3.35 5.81
N THR A 119 -12.54 2.57 4.92
CA THR A 119 -12.99 1.22 4.53
C THR A 119 -11.85 0.20 4.54
N GLU A 120 -12.20 -1.08 4.70
CA GLU A 120 -11.23 -2.18 4.64
C GLU A 120 -10.53 -2.28 3.28
N VAL A 121 -11.27 -2.08 2.19
CA VAL A 121 -10.72 -2.11 0.82
C VAL A 121 -9.62 -1.06 0.66
N SER A 122 -9.79 0.12 1.25
CA SER A 122 -8.76 1.18 1.23
C SER A 122 -7.50 0.79 2.00
N LEU A 123 -7.65 0.09 3.12
CA LEU A 123 -6.53 -0.42 3.91
C LEU A 123 -5.77 -1.52 3.16
N VAL A 124 -6.48 -2.45 2.51
CA VAL A 124 -5.86 -3.50 1.70
C VAL A 124 -5.15 -2.91 0.48
N GLY A 125 -5.77 -1.95 -0.20
CA GLY A 125 -5.15 -1.20 -1.29
C GLY A 125 -3.91 -0.43 -0.85
N HIS A 126 -3.96 0.20 0.33
CA HIS A 126 -2.83 0.91 0.93
C HIS A 126 -1.64 -0.01 1.19
N ARG A 127 -1.86 -1.20 1.79
CA ARG A 127 -0.81 -2.19 2.07
C ARG A 127 -0.09 -2.65 0.80
N LYS A 128 -0.81 -2.79 -0.31
CA LYS A 128 -0.21 -3.17 -1.62
C LYS A 128 0.59 -2.03 -2.26
N GLY A 129 0.31 -0.78 -1.88
CA GLY A 129 0.87 0.43 -2.46
C GLY A 129 2.37 0.67 -2.21
N LYS A 130 2.99 1.42 -3.12
CA LYS A 130 4.38 1.88 -3.01
C LYS A 130 4.71 2.67 -1.72
N PRO A 131 3.87 3.58 -1.21
CA PRO A 131 4.23 4.37 -0.02
C PRO A 131 4.38 3.48 1.22
N HIS A 132 3.47 2.53 1.41
CA HIS A 132 3.53 1.57 2.50
C HIS A 132 4.79 0.70 2.42
N LYS A 133 5.06 0.11 1.24
CA LYS A 133 6.28 -0.68 1.02
C LYS A 133 7.57 0.09 1.28
N ARG A 134 7.60 1.41 1.04
CA ARG A 134 8.74 2.27 1.39
C ARG A 134 8.87 2.45 2.91
N ARG A 135 7.75 2.63 3.61
CA ARG A 135 7.72 2.74 5.07
C ARG A 135 8.16 1.45 5.74
N VAL A 136 7.67 0.29 5.30
CA VAL A 136 8.13 -1.03 5.78
C VAL A 136 9.65 -1.14 5.71
N LYS A 137 10.25 -0.72 4.59
CA LYS A 137 11.71 -0.76 4.42
C LYS A 137 12.43 0.15 5.43
N GLN A 138 11.94 1.37 5.64
CA GLN A 138 12.46 2.28 6.66
C GLN A 138 12.35 1.72 8.08
N LEU A 139 11.27 0.98 8.38
CA LEU A 139 11.06 0.36 9.69
C LEU A 139 11.98 -0.83 9.95
N LYS A 140 12.53 -1.46 8.89
CA LYS A 140 13.52 -2.54 9.04
C LYS A 140 14.84 -1.99 9.57
N GLU A 141 15.24 -0.81 9.10
CA GLU A 141 16.44 -0.11 9.58
C GLU A 141 16.26 0.32 11.04
N GLU A 142 17.34 0.26 11.84
CA GLU A 142 17.30 0.74 13.22
C GLU A 142 17.13 2.27 13.23
N PRO A 143 16.22 2.83 14.06
CA PRO A 143 15.97 4.26 14.04
C PRO A 143 17.17 4.99 14.62
N TYR A 144 17.64 6.02 13.91
CA TYR A 144 18.74 6.86 14.36
C TYR A 144 18.41 7.50 15.70
N THR A 145 19.22 7.22 16.72
CA THR A 145 19.03 7.75 18.07
C THR A 145 20.03 8.86 18.39
N GLN A 146 19.68 9.71 19.35
CA GLN A 146 20.57 10.76 19.85
C GLN A 146 21.92 10.21 20.34
N LYS A 147 21.91 9.00 20.94
CA LYS A 147 23.11 8.33 21.44
C LYS A 147 24.10 7.99 20.32
N GLU A 148 23.60 7.58 19.17
CA GLU A 148 24.44 7.33 17.99
C GLU A 148 25.05 8.64 17.46
N ALA A 149 24.28 9.74 17.49
CA ALA A 149 24.78 11.05 17.10
C ALA A 149 25.92 11.52 18.02
N GLU A 150 25.76 11.37 19.33
CA GLU A 150 26.76 11.73 20.33
C GLU A 150 28.02 10.87 20.20
N ALA A 151 27.85 9.55 20.00
CA ALA A 151 28.95 8.63 19.78
C ALA A 151 29.80 9.01 18.55
N VAL A 152 29.17 9.49 17.46
CA VAL A 152 29.87 9.99 16.27
C VAL A 152 30.66 11.28 16.56
N VAL A 153 30.12 12.16 17.40
CA VAL A 153 30.80 13.39 17.84
C VAL A 153 31.91 13.08 18.88
N GLY A 154 31.99 11.84 19.38
CA GLY A 154 32.95 11.42 20.40
C GLY A 154 32.51 11.76 21.82
N ILE A 155 31.25 12.20 22.00
CA ILE A 155 30.62 12.38 23.31
C ILE A 155 30.01 11.05 23.69
N ARG A 156 30.61 10.35 24.66
CA ARG A 156 30.02 9.12 25.22
C ARG A 156 29.17 9.52 26.42
N THR A 157 27.85 9.51 26.24
CA THR A 157 26.93 9.58 27.37
C THR A 157 26.94 8.21 28.04
N ASP A 158 27.80 8.01 29.03
CA ASP A 158 27.81 6.80 29.83
C ASP A 158 26.51 6.74 30.65
N ASP A 159 25.50 6.04 30.15
CA ASP A 159 24.22 5.83 30.84
C ASP A 159 24.37 5.01 32.15
N LYS A 160 25.60 4.67 32.55
CA LYS A 160 25.87 4.07 33.85
C LYS A 160 25.85 5.17 34.91
N GLY A 161 24.65 5.50 35.38
CA GLY A 161 24.50 5.98 36.75
C GLY A 161 25.14 4.99 37.74
N PRO A 162 25.44 5.39 38.99
CA PRO A 162 26.07 4.50 39.95
C PRO A 162 25.13 3.30 40.23
N ASN A 163 25.48 2.16 39.63
CA ASN A 163 25.03 0.81 39.94
C ASN A 163 23.54 0.46 39.72
N LYS A 164 23.23 -0.24 38.61
CA LYS A 164 22.27 -1.36 38.58
C LYS A 164 22.78 -2.44 37.62
N GLY A 165 23.65 -3.31 38.14
CA GLY A 165 23.81 -4.65 37.58
C GLY A 165 22.51 -5.44 37.81
N GLY A 166 21.79 -5.74 36.73
CA GLY A 166 20.68 -6.70 36.73
C GLY A 166 20.87 -7.61 35.53
N PRO A 167 20.72 -8.94 35.68
CA PRO A 167 21.08 -9.87 34.62
C PRO A 167 20.21 -9.66 33.39
N GLU A 168 20.90 -9.60 32.24
CA GLU A 168 20.39 -9.96 30.93
C GLU A 168 19.46 -11.17 31.07
N LYS A 169 18.15 -10.95 30.95
CA LYS A 169 17.22 -12.06 30.87
C LYS A 169 17.45 -12.74 29.53
N ALA A 170 18.11 -13.89 29.59
CA ALA A 170 18.15 -14.90 28.56
C ALA A 170 16.76 -15.05 27.93
N LEU A 171 16.64 -14.63 26.68
CA LEU A 171 15.67 -15.24 25.78
C LEU A 171 16.37 -16.49 25.29
N ASP A 172 16.02 -17.63 25.87
CA ASP A 172 16.01 -18.97 25.25
C ASP A 172 15.65 -19.99 26.34
N GLN A 173 14.76 -20.94 26.00
CA GLN A 173 14.12 -21.99 26.83
C GLN A 173 12.80 -21.58 27.49
N GLU A 174 11.67 -21.66 26.77
CA GLU A 174 10.35 -22.19 27.23
C GLU A 174 9.38 -22.26 26.02
N ILE A 175 9.71 -23.02 24.97
CA ILE A 175 8.70 -23.64 24.06
C ILE A 175 9.25 -25.02 23.68
N GLU A 176 9.29 -25.92 24.65
CA GLU A 176 9.20 -27.36 24.39
C GLU A 176 8.09 -27.91 25.28
N MET A 177 7.08 -28.48 24.60
CA MET A 177 6.13 -29.48 25.11
C MET A 177 5.13 -29.05 26.19
N GLU A 178 3.92 -28.68 25.77
CA GLU A 178 2.68 -29.28 26.31
C GLU A 178 1.46 -28.96 25.41
N THR A 179 0.68 -30.02 25.14
CA THR A 179 -0.59 -30.15 24.41
C THR A 179 -0.57 -30.21 22.88
#